data_AF-A0AAD6P369-F1
#
_entry.id   AF-A0AAD6P369-F1
#
_cell.length_a   1.000
_cell.length_b   1.000
_cell.length_c   1.000
_cell.angle_alpha   90.00
_cell.angle_beta   90.00
_cell.angle_gamma   90.00
#
_symmetry.space_group_name_H-M   'P 1'
#
loop_
_entity.id
_entity.type
_entity.pdbx_description
1 polymer ?
#
loop_
_entity_poly.entity_id
_entity_poly.type
_entity_poly.pdbx_seq_one_letter_code
_entity_poly.pdbx_strand_id
1 'polypeptide(L)'
;MDAKLSRYAAAPSLKGDYLNLYERLIGKPVIPVGVEVERGEDGSFTRDGVDKALKLAMVSAEGKSLREKASEAAALFGNLKLHRDYYICKFVDFLKKKKRNV
;
A
#
# COMPACT_ATOMS: atom_id res chain seq x y z
N MET A 1 33.60 -10.08 -5.84
CA MET A 1 32.13 -9.90 -5.97
C MET A 1 31.59 -9.72 -4.57
N ASP A 2 31.09 -8.52 -4.26
CA ASP A 2 30.81 -8.07 -2.90
C ASP A 2 29.59 -8.74 -2.27
N ALA A 3 29.80 -9.28 -1.06
CA ALA A 3 28.77 -9.84 -0.19
C ALA A 3 27.73 -8.82 0.34
N LYS A 4 27.74 -7.58 -0.16
CA LYS A 4 26.80 -6.51 0.23
C LYS A 4 25.45 -6.56 -0.50
N LEU A 5 25.33 -7.30 -1.60
CA LEU A 5 24.08 -7.37 -2.38
C LEU A 5 23.17 -8.56 -2.00
N SER A 6 23.64 -9.50 -1.19
CA SER A 6 22.86 -10.69 -0.76
C SER A 6 21.77 -10.37 0.29
N ARG A 7 21.82 -9.20 0.95
CA ARG A 7 20.90 -8.88 2.07
C ARG A 7 19.54 -8.32 1.65
N TYR A 8 19.32 -8.03 0.37
CA TYR A 8 18.01 -7.56 -0.12
C TYR A 8 17.05 -8.69 -0.52
N ALA A 9 17.49 -9.95 -0.48
CA ALA A 9 16.67 -11.10 -0.87
C ALA A 9 15.77 -11.67 0.24
N ALA A 10 15.86 -11.15 1.47
CA ALA A 10 15.06 -11.61 2.60
C ALA A 10 14.56 -10.42 3.42
N ALA A 11 13.68 -9.60 2.83
CA ALA A 11 12.71 -8.88 3.67
C ALA A 11 11.76 -9.97 4.19
N PRO A 12 11.81 -10.34 5.47
CA PRO A 12 10.96 -11.38 6.00
C PRO A 12 9.55 -10.81 6.01
N SER A 13 8.77 -11.16 4.99
CA SER A 13 7.30 -11.14 4.96
C SER A 13 6.63 -9.82 5.37
N LEU A 14 5.75 -9.28 4.52
CA LEU A 14 4.58 -8.52 4.97
C LEU A 14 3.61 -9.45 5.75
N LYS A 15 4.13 -10.20 6.72
CA LYS A 15 3.37 -10.90 7.75
C LYS A 15 2.72 -9.83 8.60
N GLY A 16 1.54 -10.13 9.14
CA GLY A 16 0.72 -9.19 9.94
C GLY A 16 1.50 -8.41 11.00
N ASP A 17 2.61 -8.96 11.49
CA ASP A 17 3.55 -8.32 12.43
C ASP A 17 4.06 -6.95 11.95
N TYR A 18 4.37 -6.77 10.66
CA TYR A 18 4.89 -5.50 10.15
C TYR A 18 3.82 -4.41 10.10
N LEU A 19 2.62 -4.75 9.63
CA LEU A 19 1.50 -3.81 9.56
C LEU A 19 1.05 -3.39 10.97
N ASN A 20 1.00 -4.34 11.91
CA ASN A 20 0.70 -4.08 13.31
C ASN A 20 1.77 -3.20 13.98
N LEU A 21 3.07 -3.44 13.69
CA LEU A 21 4.15 -2.60 14.18
C LEU A 21 4.06 -1.18 13.62
N TYR A 22 3.74 -1.05 12.33
CA TYR A 22 3.62 0.23 11.66
C TYR A 22 2.47 1.06 12.24
N GLU A 23 1.30 0.45 12.43
CA GLU A 23 0.14 1.07 13.10
C GLU A 23 0.51 1.61 14.49
N ARG A 24 1.20 0.80 15.30
CA ARG A 24 1.65 1.20 16.64
C ARG A 24 2.65 2.36 16.60
N LEU A 25 3.58 2.36 15.64
CA LEU A 25 4.62 3.38 15.53
C LEU A 25 4.04 4.74 15.16
N ILE A 26 3.12 4.78 14.19
CA ILE A 26 2.58 6.04 13.67
C ILE A 26 1.35 6.52 14.44
N GLY A 27 0.74 5.66 15.27
CA GLY A 27 -0.48 5.97 16.02
C GLY A 27 -1.69 6.26 15.12
N LYS A 28 -1.69 5.71 13.90
CA LYS A 28 -2.72 5.92 12.88
C LYS A 28 -3.10 4.58 12.26
N PRO A 29 -4.37 4.41 11.87
CA PRO A 29 -4.85 3.17 11.29
C PRO A 29 -4.11 2.86 9.98
N VAL A 30 -3.74 1.60 9.80
CA VAL A 30 -3.14 1.10 8.57
C VAL A 30 -4.20 0.37 7.76
N ILE A 31 -4.42 0.80 6.53
CA ILE A 31 -5.42 0.21 5.63
C ILE A 31 -4.71 -0.78 4.71
N PRO A 32 -4.92 -2.10 4.88
CA PRO A 32 -4.42 -3.09 3.94
C PRO A 32 -5.22 -3.00 2.63
N VAL A 33 -4.53 -2.99 1.49
CA VAL A 33 -5.15 -2.85 0.16
C VAL A 33 -4.75 -3.95 -0.83
N GLY A 34 -3.93 -4.91 -0.39
CA GLY A 34 -3.47 -6.02 -1.22
C GLY A 34 -2.91 -7.18 -0.41
N VAL A 35 -2.56 -8.26 -1.12
CA VAL A 35 -1.96 -9.49 -0.58
C VAL A 35 -0.60 -9.68 -1.23
N GLU A 36 0.44 -9.95 -0.43
CA GLU A 36 1.75 -10.35 -0.94
C GLU A 36 1.74 -11.87 -1.23
N VAL A 37 2.30 -12.26 -2.37
CA VAL A 37 2.52 -13.68 -2.71
C VAL A 37 3.76 -14.16 -1.99
N GLU A 38 3.65 -15.27 -1.25
CA GLU A 38 4.80 -15.92 -0.63
C GLU A 38 5.82 -16.38 -1.68
N ARG A 39 7.10 -16.08 -1.43
CA ARG A 39 8.22 -16.46 -2.30
C ARG A 39 8.95 -17.67 -1.73
N GLY A 40 9.51 -18.49 -2.62
CA GLY A 40 10.46 -19.53 -2.25
C GLY A 40 11.79 -18.93 -1.77
N GLU A 41 12.68 -19.79 -1.27
CA GLU A 41 14.02 -19.36 -0.82
C GLU A 41 14.87 -18.75 -1.93
N ASP A 42 14.61 -19.15 -3.18
CA ASP A 42 15.22 -18.59 -4.39
C ASP A 42 14.56 -17.27 -4.85
N GLY A 43 13.57 -16.78 -4.12
CA GLY A 43 12.80 -15.58 -4.43
C GLY A 43 11.73 -15.77 -5.51
N SER A 44 11.58 -16.98 -6.05
CA SER A 44 10.60 -17.29 -7.09
C SER A 44 9.18 -17.40 -6.53
N PHE A 45 8.19 -17.27 -7.42
CA PHE A 45 6.80 -17.55 -7.09
C PHE A 45 6.44 -18.99 -7.47
N THR A 46 5.63 -19.63 -6.64
CA THR A 46 5.04 -20.92 -6.96
C THR A 46 3.62 -20.73 -7.47
N ARG A 47 3.16 -21.61 -8.37
CA ARG A 47 1.78 -21.62 -8.86
C ARG A 47 0.78 -21.62 -7.70
N ASP A 48 1.02 -22.45 -6.70
CA ASP A 48 0.11 -22.62 -5.57
C ASP A 48 0.13 -21.39 -4.65
N GLY A 49 1.27 -20.71 -4.48
CA GLY A 49 1.36 -19.44 -3.77
C GLY A 49 0.54 -18.34 -4.46
N VAL A 50 0.66 -18.24 -5.79
CA VAL A 50 -0.13 -17.29 -6.59
C VAL A 50 -1.63 -17.60 -6.51
N ASP A 51 -2.02 -18.87 -6.65
CA ASP A 51 -3.43 -19.29 -6.55
C ASP A 51 -4.04 -18.92 -5.19
N LYS A 52 -3.32 -19.19 -4.09
CA LYS A 52 -3.77 -18.82 -2.73
C LYS A 52 -3.92 -17.31 -2.57
N ALA A 53 -2.92 -16.53 -2.97
CA ALA A 53 -2.97 -15.08 -2.85
C ALA A 53 -4.08 -14.47 -3.70
N LEU A 54 -4.29 -14.98 -4.93
CA LEU A 54 -5.33 -14.52 -5.82
C LEU A 54 -6.73 -14.83 -5.25
N LYS A 55 -6.94 -16.05 -4.76
CA LYS A 55 -8.20 -16.42 -4.09
C LYS A 55 -8.46 -15.53 -2.88
N LEU A 56 -7.46 -15.32 -2.02
CA LEU A 56 -7.60 -14.45 -0.86
C LEU A 56 -7.97 -13.03 -1.28
N ALA A 57 -7.23 -12.45 -2.22
CA ALA A 57 -7.46 -11.09 -2.68
C ALA A 57 -8.86 -10.92 -3.30
N MET A 58 -9.35 -11.88 -4.08
CA MET A 58 -10.48 -11.66 -4.98
C MET A 58 -11.79 -12.33 -4.55
N VAL A 59 -11.77 -13.52 -3.96
CA VAL A 59 -12.97 -14.38 -3.83
C VAL A 59 -13.18 -14.92 -2.42
N SER A 60 -12.13 -15.27 -1.69
CA SER A 60 -12.25 -16.00 -0.43
C SER A 60 -12.94 -15.15 0.65
N ALA A 61 -13.62 -15.80 1.59
CA ALA A 61 -14.31 -15.13 2.69
C ALA A 61 -13.32 -14.41 3.62
N GLU A 62 -12.16 -15.01 3.84
CA GLU A 62 -11.07 -14.47 4.68
C GLU A 62 -10.57 -13.12 4.14
N GLY A 63 -10.57 -12.93 2.82
CA GLY A 63 -10.15 -11.68 2.19
C GLY A 63 -11.24 -10.62 2.06
N LYS A 64 -12.46 -10.87 2.56
CA LYS A 64 -13.57 -9.91 2.45
C LYS A 64 -13.23 -8.56 3.10
N SER A 65 -12.68 -8.58 4.32
CA SER A 65 -12.31 -7.36 5.04
C SER A 65 -11.24 -6.55 4.30
N LEU A 66 -10.30 -7.23 3.62
CA LEU A 66 -9.30 -6.57 2.78
C LEU A 66 -9.97 -5.80 1.64
N ARG A 67 -10.90 -6.43 0.92
CA ARG A 67 -11.61 -5.81 -0.21
C ARG A 67 -12.47 -4.63 0.22
N GLU A 68 -13.15 -4.74 1.37
CA GLU A 68 -13.94 -3.65 1.94
C GLU A 68 -13.05 -2.45 2.25
N LYS A 69 -11.95 -2.66 2.98
CA LYS A 69 -10.99 -1.58 3.29
C LYS A 69 -10.33 -0.99 2.04
N ALA A 70 -9.99 -1.82 1.06
CA ALA A 70 -9.45 -1.36 -0.21
C ALA A 70 -10.47 -0.49 -0.98
N SER A 71 -11.75 -0.86 -0.95
CA SER A 71 -12.83 -0.08 -1.57
C SER A 71 -13.05 1.26 -0.87
N GLU A 72 -13.01 1.29 0.47
CA GLU A 72 -13.07 2.53 1.25
C GLU A 72 -11.89 3.46 0.92
N ALA A 73 -10.67 2.91 0.88
CA ALA A 73 -9.49 3.65 0.48
C ALA A 73 -9.62 4.18 -0.95
N ALA A 74 -10.11 3.37 -1.89
CA ALA A 74 -10.34 3.78 -3.27
C ALA A 74 -11.34 4.95 -3.36
N ALA A 75 -12.42 4.94 -2.58
CA ALA A 75 -13.38 6.05 -2.54
C ALA A 75 -12.76 7.34 -1.99
N LEU A 76 -11.94 7.24 -0.94
CA LEU A 76 -11.28 8.38 -0.32
C LEU A 76 -10.22 8.99 -1.24
N PHE A 77 -9.28 8.19 -1.73
CA PHE A 77 -8.14 8.65 -2.53
C PHE A 77 -8.51 8.89 -3.99
N GLY A 78 -9.55 8.22 -4.49
CA GLY A 78 -10.08 8.37 -5.85
C GLY A 78 -10.95 9.61 -6.05
N ASN A 79 -11.23 10.40 -5.01
CA ASN A 79 -11.99 11.66 -5.15
C ASN A 79 -11.14 12.76 -5.80
N LEU A 80 -10.94 12.64 -7.12
CA LEU A 80 -10.11 13.55 -7.90
C LEU A 80 -10.62 14.99 -7.85
N LYS A 81 -11.93 15.21 -7.76
CA LYS A 81 -12.49 16.56 -7.63
C LYS A 81 -12.02 17.24 -6.36
N LEU A 82 -12.05 16.53 -5.23
CA LEU A 82 -11.57 17.07 -3.97
C LEU A 82 -10.04 17.23 -3.98
N HIS A 83 -9.31 16.20 -4.40
CA HIS A 83 -7.84 16.21 -4.32
C HIS A 83 -7.20 17.14 -5.35
N ARG A 84 -7.57 17.02 -6.63
CA ARG A 84 -6.98 17.80 -7.71
C ARG A 84 -7.60 19.18 -7.79
N ASP A 85 -8.92 19.25 -7.98
CA ASP A 85 -9.58 20.52 -8.34
C ASP A 85 -9.73 21.46 -7.15
N TYR A 86 -9.73 20.91 -5.93
CA TYR A 86 -9.76 21.71 -4.71
C TYR A 86 -8.40 21.79 -4.02
N TYR A 87 -7.91 20.73 -3.37
CA TYR A 87 -6.73 20.84 -2.51
C TYR A 87 -5.47 21.27 -3.26
N ILE A 88 -5.10 20.58 -4.35
CA ILE A 88 -3.90 20.91 -5.11
C ILE A 88 -4.05 22.25 -5.84
N CYS A 89 -5.16 22.50 -6.53
CA CYS A 89 -5.38 23.78 -7.21
C CYS A 89 -5.36 24.98 -6.24
N LYS A 90 -6.04 24.90 -5.10
CA LYS A 90 -6.03 25.98 -4.09
C LYS A 90 -4.64 26.22 -3.51
N PHE A 91 -3.88 25.15 -3.27
CA PHE A 91 -2.50 25.26 -2.82
C PHE A 91 -1.62 25.96 -3.87
N VAL A 92 -1.73 25.57 -5.14
CA VAL A 92 -1.02 26.23 -6.25
C VAL A 92 -1.42 27.70 -6.38
N ASP A 93 -2.70 28.02 -6.26
CA ASP A 93 -3.19 29.41 -6.31
C ASP A 93 -2.62 30.26 -5.18
N PHE A 94 -2.53 29.70 -3.97
CA PHE A 94 -1.88 30.35 -2.83
C PHE A 94 -0.41 30.69 -3.13
N LEU A 95 0.35 29.73 -3.65
CA LEU A 95 1.75 29.94 -4.02
C LEU A 95 1.91 31.02 -5.11
N LYS A 96 1.06 30.99 -6.15
CA LYS A 96 1.07 31.99 -7.23
C LYS A 96 0.72 33.39 -6.74
N LYS A 97 -0.15 33.53 -5.74
CA LYS A 97 -0.49 34.83 -5.13
C LYS A 97 0.70 35.39 -4.35
N LYS A 98 1.39 34.55 -3.55
CA LYS A 98 2.57 34.98 -2.81
C LYS A 98 3.72 35.43 -3.72
N LYS A 99 3.99 34.71 -4.82
CA LYS A 99 5.03 35.11 -5.79
C LYS A 99 4.80 36.47 -6.46
N ARG A 100 3.54 36.89 -6.62
CA ARG A 100 3.20 38.20 -7.23
C ARG A 100 3.25 39.37 -6.26
N ASN A 101 3.37 39.10 -4.96
CA ASN A 101 3.41 40.11 -3.90
C ASN A 101 4.85 40.36 -3.40
N VAL A 102 5.85 39.90 -4.17
CA VAL A 102 7.28 40.15 -4.01
C VAL A 102 7.76 40.74 -5.33
#